data_AF-A0A452YA23-F1
#
_entry.id   AF-A0A452YA23-F1
#
_cell.length_a   1.000
_cell.length_b   1.000
_cell.length_c   1.000
_cell.angle_alpha   90.00
_cell.angle_beta   90.00
_cell.angle_gamma   90.00
#
_symmetry.space_group_name_H-M   'P 1'
#
loop_
_entity.id
_entity.type
_entity.pdbx_description
1 polymer ?
#
loop_
_entity_poly.entity_id
_entity_poly.type
_entity_poly.pdbx_seq_one_letter_code
_entity_poly.pdbx_strand_id
1 'polypeptide(L)' 'MAEAAFQHYDDLLGTAVDRDHTINFELIEPSNLIDLDAPFSEGEIRSAVKHLPTRKVPYPDGFTAEFLHACWSIVKSNF' A
#
# COMPACT_ATOMS: atom_id res chain seq x y z
N MET A 1 8.46 -12.49 -33.17
CA MET A 1 7.63 -11.94 -32.08
C MET A 1 8.09 -12.44 -30.71
N ALA A 2 8.25 -13.75 -30.49
CA ALA A 2 8.76 -14.28 -29.20
C ALA A 2 10.12 -13.67 -28.78
N GLU A 3 11.06 -13.52 -29.71
CA GLU A 3 12.39 -12.97 -29.41
C GLU A 3 12.37 -11.49 -29.04
N ALA A 4 11.54 -10.69 -29.73
CA ALA A 4 11.35 -9.28 -29.39
C ALA A 4 10.67 -9.10 -28.02
N ALA A 5 9.73 -9.99 -27.66
CA ALA A 5 9.09 -9.97 -26.35
C ALA A 5 10.08 -10.38 -25.24
N PHE A 6 10.89 -11.41 -25.48
CA PHE A 6 11.92 -11.85 -24.52
C PHE A 6 12.92 -10.71 -24.24
N GLN A 7 13.51 -10.11 -25.27
CA GLN A 7 14.49 -9.03 -25.08
C GLN A 7 13.89 -7.83 -24.32
N HIS A 8 12.64 -7.47 -24.63
CA HIS A 8 11.95 -6.37 -23.94
C HIS A 8 11.81 -6.62 -22.44
N TYR A 9 11.41 -7.83 -22.03
CA TYR A 9 11.25 -8.15 -20.61
C TYR A 9 12.57 -8.45 -19.91
N ASP A 10 13.57 -9.00 -20.61
CA ASP A 10 14.93 -9.20 -20.09
C ASP A 10 15.58 -7.85 -19.73
N ASP A 11 15.47 -6.86 -20.63
CA ASP A 11 15.95 -5.49 -20.39
C ASP A 11 15.18 -4.79 -19.26
N LEU A 12 13.87 -5.05 -19.13
CA LEU A 12 13.00 -4.41 -18.13
C LEU A 12 13.15 -4.99 -16.72
N LEU A 13 13.13 -6.31 -16.59
CA LEU A 13 13.21 -7.01 -15.31
C LEU A 13 14.65 -7.05 -14.78
N GLY A 14 15.62 -6.93 -15.68
CA GLY A 14 17.03 -7.01 -15.38
C GLY A 14 17.47 -8.43 -14.98
N THR A 15 18.74 -8.54 -14.57
CA THR A 15 19.33 -9.80 -14.12
C THR A 15 19.18 -10.00 -12.62
N ALA A 16 18.81 -11.21 -12.22
CA ALA A 16 18.82 -11.59 -10.81
C ALA A 16 20.25 -11.49 -10.27
N VAL A 17 20.42 -10.69 -9.22
CA VAL A 17 21.68 -10.59 -8.47
C VAL A 17 21.73 -11.64 -7.37
N ASP A 18 22.94 -12.01 -6.94
CA ASP A 18 23.13 -12.90 -5.80
C ASP A 18 22.57 -12.25 -4.52
N ARG A 19 21.84 -13.02 -3.73
CA ARG A 19 21.14 -12.55 -2.53
C ARG A 19 21.25 -13.62 -1.45
N ASP A 20 21.62 -13.20 -0.24
CA ASP A 20 21.69 -14.10 0.93
C ASP A 20 20.35 -14.78 1.27
N HIS A 21 19.24 -14.14 0.87
CA HIS A 21 17.89 -14.62 1.11
C HIS A 21 17.00 -14.41 -0.12
N THR A 22 16.11 -15.38 -0.37
CA THR A 22 15.08 -15.33 -1.41
C THR A 22 13.71 -15.66 -0.83
N ILE A 23 12.66 -15.16 -1.47
CA ILE A 23 11.27 -15.46 -1.11
C ILE A 23 10.93 -16.84 -1.66
N ASN A 24 10.47 -17.75 -0.79
CA ASN A 24 9.94 -19.03 -1.25
C ASN A 24 8.48 -18.85 -1.71
N PHE A 25 8.29 -18.71 -3.02
CA PHE A 25 6.96 -18.56 -3.62
C PHE A 25 6.06 -19.80 -3.46
N GLU A 26 6.61 -20.98 -3.19
CA GLU A 26 5.82 -22.19 -2.94
C GLU A 26 5.05 -22.13 -1.61
N LEU A 27 5.47 -21.26 -0.70
CA LEU A 27 4.77 -21.02 0.57
C LEU A 27 3.66 -19.97 0.46
N ILE A 28 3.50 -19.33 -0.71
CA ILE A 28 2.49 -18.30 -0.94
C ILE A 28 1.27 -18.98 -1.55
N GLU A 29 0.20 -19.13 -0.76
CA GLU A 29 -1.06 -19.63 -1.29
C GLU A 29 -1.74 -18.58 -2.19
N PRO A 30 -2.29 -18.97 -3.36
CA PRO A 30 -3.04 -18.06 -4.20
C PRO A 30 -4.27 -17.51 -3.45
N SER A 31 -4.34 -16.19 -3.31
CA SER A 31 -5.47 -15.51 -2.70
C SER A 31 -6.31 -14.78 -3.75
N ASN A 32 -7.61 -14.62 -3.48
CA ASN A 32 -8.44 -13.72 -4.26
C ASN A 32 -7.95 -12.27 -4.08
N LEU A 33 -7.57 -11.61 -5.17
CA LEU A 33 -7.04 -10.23 -5.17
C LEU A 33 -8.05 -9.20 -5.70
N ILE A 34 -9.32 -9.59 -5.91
CA ILE A 34 -10.37 -8.70 -6.43
C ILE A 34 -10.48 -7.40 -5.64
N ASP A 35 -10.26 -7.46 -4.33
CA ASP A 35 -10.42 -6.31 -3.44
C ASP A 35 -9.17 -5.42 -3.39
N LEU A 36 -8.07 -5.77 -4.06
CA LEU A 36 -6.83 -4.97 -4.04
C LEU A 36 -7.02 -3.60 -4.71
N ASP A 37 -7.87 -3.54 -5.73
CA ASP A 37 -8.23 -2.31 -6.44
C ASP A 37 -9.57 -1.72 -5.93
N ALA A 38 -10.20 -2.34 -4.93
CA ALA A 38 -11.45 -1.84 -4.39
C ALA A 38 -11.22 -0.58 -3.55
N PRO A 39 -12.18 0.37 -3.55
CA PRO A 39 -12.12 1.52 -2.66
C PRO A 39 -12.21 1.07 -1.20
N PHE A 40 -11.47 1.75 -0.32
CA PHE A 40 -11.55 1.51 1.13
C PHE A 40 -12.93 1.87 1.67
N SER A 41 -13.42 1.06 2.61
CA SER A 41 -14.64 1.33 3.34
C SER A 41 -14.44 2.38 4.44
N GLU A 42 -15.52 3.07 4.85
CA GLU A 42 -15.49 4.00 5.99
C GLU A 42 -14.93 3.33 7.26
N GLY A 43 -15.22 2.04 7.46
CA GLY A 43 -14.72 1.26 8.59
C GLY A 43 -13.21 1.08 8.57
N GLU A 44 -12.62 0.77 7.41
CA GLU A 44 -11.18 0.65 7.24
C GLU A 44 -10.47 1.99 7.42
N ILE A 45 -11.00 3.06 6.81
CA ILE A 45 -10.45 4.41 6.95
C ILE A 45 -10.51 4.85 8.41
N ARG A 46 -11.66 4.67 9.07
CA ARG A 46 -11.81 4.96 10.50
C ARG A 46 -10.83 4.17 11.36
N SER A 47 -10.66 2.88 11.06
CA SER A 47 -9.71 2.03 11.79
C SER A 47 -8.28 2.53 11.60
N ALA A 48 -7.86 2.82 10.37
CA ALA A 48 -6.55 3.37 10.07
C ALA A 48 -6.31 4.69 10.81
N VAL A 49 -7.26 5.62 10.73
CA VAL A 49 -7.21 6.91 11.44
C VAL A 49 -7.06 6.68 12.94
N LYS A 50 -7.86 5.78 13.54
CA LYS A 50 -7.80 5.48 14.99
C LYS A 50 -6.42 4.96 15.44
N HIS A 51 -5.71 4.23 14.59
CA HIS A 51 -4.40 3.66 14.91
C HIS A 51 -3.22 4.53 14.47
N LEU A 52 -3.47 5.73 13.92
CA LEU A 52 -2.40 6.66 13.62
C LEU A 52 -1.64 7.04 14.90
N PRO A 53 -0.29 7.02 14.87
CA PRO A 53 0.49 7.44 16.01
C PRO A 53 0.29 8.94 16.26
N THR A 54 -0.13 9.27 17.47
CA THR A 54 -0.17 10.64 17.96
C THR A 54 1.25 11.16 18.15
N ARG A 55 1.45 12.49 18.03
CA ARG A 55 2.74 13.20 18.14
C ARG A 55 3.71 13.00 16.99
N LYS A 56 3.25 12.47 15.85
CA LYS A 56 4.02 12.57 14.61
C LYS A 56 4.03 14.04 14.16
N VAL A 57 5.19 14.52 13.73
CA VAL A 57 5.34 15.87 13.15
C VAL A 57 4.26 16.06 12.08
N PRO A 58 3.55 17.21 12.05
CA PRO A 58 2.52 17.46 11.05
C PRO A 58 3.06 17.18 9.65
N TYR A 59 2.20 16.61 8.81
CA TYR A 59 2.53 16.40 7.40
C TYR A 59 2.71 17.79 6.73
N PRO A 60 3.23 17.92 5.49
CA PRO A 60 3.36 19.22 4.83
C PRO A 60 2.08 20.05 4.74
N ASP A 61 0.91 19.43 4.98
CA ASP A 61 -0.40 20.08 5.10
C ASP A 61 -0.64 20.80 6.44
N GLY A 62 0.24 20.62 7.44
CA GLY A 62 0.13 21.21 8.77
C GLY A 62 -0.79 20.49 9.74
N PHE A 63 -1.42 19.37 9.37
CA PHE A 63 -2.33 18.62 10.23
C PHE A 63 -1.62 17.43 10.90
N THR A 64 -2.01 17.16 12.15
CA THR A 64 -1.52 16.00 12.90
C THR A 64 -2.58 14.92 13.00
N ALA A 65 -2.19 13.72 13.43
CA ALA A 65 -3.13 12.65 13.73
C ALA A 65 -4.19 13.08 14.76
N GLU A 66 -3.80 13.89 15.76
CA GLU A 66 -4.71 14.45 16.77
C GLU A 66 -5.83 15.29 16.16
N PHE A 67 -5.54 16.07 15.12
CA PHE A 67 -6.57 16.82 14.41
C PHE A 67 -7.58 15.88 13.74
N LEU A 68 -7.10 14.85 13.05
CA LEU A 68 -7.97 13.87 12.40
C LEU A 68 -8.83 13.11 13.40
N HIS A 69 -8.28 12.77 14.57
CA HIS A 69 -9.04 12.16 15.65
C HIS A 69 -10.12 13.10 16.21
N ALA A 70 -9.76 14.35 16.50
CA ALA A 70 -10.66 15.32 17.12
C ALA A 70 -11.79 15.78 16.17
N CYS A 71 -11.48 15.92 14.87
CA CYS A 71 -12.39 16.42 13.86
C CYS A 71 -13.00 15.31 12.97
N TRP A 72 -12.86 14.05 13.36
CA TRP A 72 -13.33 12.91 12.55
C TRP A 72 -14.79 13.04 12.13
N SER A 73 -15.68 13.54 13.01
CA SER A 73 -17.11 13.71 12.70
C SER A 73 -17.37 14.67 11.53
N ILE A 74 -16.44 15.58 11.24
CA ILE A 74 -16.50 16.56 10.14
C ILE A 74 -15.80 15.99 8.92
N VAL A 75 -14.60 15.45 9.11
CA VAL A 75 -13.70 15.04 8.02
C VAL A 75 -14.18 13.75 7.34
N LYS A 76 -14.88 12.86 8.06
CA LYS A 76 -15.34 11.58 7.53
C LYS A 76 -16.26 11.67 6.31
N SER A 77 -16.97 12.79 6.09
CA SER A 77 -17.88 12.94 4.96
C SER A 77 -17.17 13.14 3.62
N ASN A 78 -15.85 13.33 3.64
CA ASN A 78 -15.02 13.56 2.47
C ASN A 78 -14.24 12.31 2.01
N PHE A 79 -14.52 11.17 2.63
CA PHE A 79 -13.96 9.86 2.34
C PHE A 79 -15.10 8.89 1.99
#